data_AF-A0A3N5ST34-F1
#
_entry.id   AF-A0A3N5ST34-F1
#
_cell.length_a   1.000
_cell.length_b   1.000
_cell.length_c   1.000
_cell.angle_alpha   90.00
_cell.angle_beta   90.00
_cell.angle_gamma   90.00
#
_symmetry.space_group_name_H-M   'P 1'
#
loop_
_entity.id
_entity.type
_entity.pdbx_description
1 polymer ?
#
loop_
_entity_poly.entity_id
_entity_poly.type
_entity_poly.pdbx_seq_one_letter_code
_entity_poly.pdbx_strand_id
1 'polypeptide(L)'
;MTLTTQEYKKLDAAFEFFNMRLFNGELPPCLITLTRKRYAKGYFSGGMFVSRLEHKKVDEIALNPVSFTGRTDKDILGTLVHEMVHLQQHHFGKPSRGNYHNRQWANWMESLGLMPSDTGKPGGKKTGQPMTHYIIEGGSFDRACDVWLQGEDIRIGFNSLRASVSTKSNSGSKIKYSCPQCHQNCWAKPDAVLKCGICDQNMEEEQA
;
A
#
# COMPACT_ATOMS: atom_id res chain seq x y z
N MET A 1 -23.06 -1.06 -21.94
CA MET A 1 -22.61 -1.83 -20.75
C MET A 1 -22.93 -1.01 -19.51
N THR A 2 -23.19 -1.65 -18.36
CA THR A 2 -23.36 -0.92 -17.09
C THR A 2 -22.01 -0.43 -16.58
N LEU A 3 -22.01 0.56 -15.68
CA LEU A 3 -20.78 1.09 -15.06
C LEU A 3 -19.97 -0.01 -14.38
N THR A 4 -20.65 -0.89 -13.63
CA THR A 4 -20.01 -2.04 -12.98
C THR A 4 -19.34 -2.96 -13.99
N THR A 5 -20.02 -3.33 -15.07
CA THR A 5 -19.43 -4.20 -16.10
C THR A 5 -18.23 -3.53 -16.78
N GLN A 6 -18.29 -2.23 -17.05
CA GLN A 6 -17.17 -1.51 -17.66
C GLN A 6 -15.95 -1.47 -16.72
N GLU A 7 -16.14 -1.11 -15.46
CA GLU A 7 -15.03 -0.98 -14.52
C GLU A 7 -14.34 -2.32 -14.25
N TYR A 8 -15.12 -3.36 -13.97
CA TYR A 8 -14.54 -4.68 -13.66
C TYR A 8 -13.87 -5.30 -14.89
N LYS A 9 -14.35 -5.02 -16.11
CA LYS A 9 -13.62 -5.39 -17.34
C LYS A 9 -12.25 -4.74 -17.43
N LYS A 10 -12.10 -3.48 -17.01
CA LYS A 10 -10.80 -2.79 -17.02
C LYS A 10 -9.86 -3.34 -15.94
N LEU A 11 -10.40 -3.63 -14.76
CA LEU A 11 -9.64 -4.28 -13.67
C LEU A 11 -9.11 -5.65 -14.10
N ASP A 12 -9.97 -6.50 -14.65
CA ASP A 12 -9.59 -7.82 -15.17
C ASP A 12 -8.57 -7.70 -16.30
N ALA A 13 -8.79 -6.79 -17.25
CA ALA A 13 -7.85 -6.57 -18.35
C ALA A 13 -6.48 -6.08 -17.87
N ALA A 14 -6.43 -5.22 -16.84
CA ALA A 14 -5.17 -4.77 -16.25
C ALA A 14 -4.43 -5.93 -15.60
N PHE A 15 -5.12 -6.78 -14.83
CA PHE A 15 -4.51 -7.97 -14.22
C PHE A 15 -3.95 -8.91 -15.28
N GLU A 16 -4.73 -9.27 -16.31
CA GLU A 16 -4.25 -10.15 -17.38
C GLU A 16 -3.06 -9.57 -18.12
N PHE A 17 -3.09 -8.27 -18.42
CA PHE A 17 -1.97 -7.57 -19.06
C PHE A 17 -0.68 -7.67 -18.23
N PHE A 18 -0.74 -7.32 -16.94
CA PHE A 18 0.45 -7.38 -16.09
C PHE A 18 0.87 -8.83 -15.80
N ASN A 19 -0.06 -9.77 -15.68
CA ASN A 19 0.24 -11.19 -15.50
C ASN A 19 1.07 -11.69 -16.68
N MET A 20 0.61 -11.45 -17.91
CA MET A 20 1.34 -11.83 -19.12
C MET A 20 2.69 -11.12 -19.23
N ARG A 21 2.77 -9.82 -18.88
CA ARG A 21 3.96 -9.02 -19.15
C ARG A 21 5.05 -9.15 -18.09
N LEU A 22 4.68 -9.34 -16.82
CA LEU A 22 5.56 -9.30 -15.66
C LEU A 22 5.70 -10.65 -14.96
N PHE A 23 4.70 -11.54 -15.09
CA PHE A 23 4.64 -12.81 -14.39
C PHE A 23 4.58 -14.02 -15.34
N ASN A 24 4.91 -13.83 -16.62
CA ASN A 24 4.88 -14.86 -17.67
C ASN A 24 3.52 -15.56 -17.85
N GLY A 25 2.43 -14.95 -17.40
CA GLY A 25 1.09 -15.56 -17.42
C GLY A 25 0.89 -16.67 -16.40
N GLU A 26 1.75 -16.79 -15.40
CA GLU A 26 1.73 -17.91 -14.43
C GLU A 26 0.78 -17.68 -13.26
N LEU A 27 0.32 -16.45 -12.99
CA LEU A 27 -0.56 -16.20 -11.85
C LEU A 27 -1.94 -16.81 -12.09
N PRO A 28 -2.49 -17.55 -11.12
CA PRO A 28 -3.85 -18.07 -11.23
C PRO A 28 -4.87 -16.93 -11.18
N PRO A 29 -6.05 -17.10 -11.80
CA PRO A 29 -7.09 -16.08 -11.77
C PRO A 29 -7.62 -15.88 -10.35
N CYS A 30 -7.93 -14.63 -10.01
CA CYS A 30 -8.50 -14.23 -8.73
C CYS A 30 -9.65 -13.25 -8.92
N LEU A 31 -10.48 -13.04 -7.90
CA LEU A 31 -11.46 -11.95 -7.92
C LEU A 31 -10.78 -10.63 -7.63
N ILE A 32 -10.95 -9.65 -8.52
CA ILE A 32 -10.53 -8.27 -8.26
C ILE A 32 -11.71 -7.50 -7.70
N THR A 33 -11.54 -6.84 -6.55
CA THR A 33 -12.62 -6.12 -5.88
C THR A 33 -12.25 -4.68 -5.58
N LEU A 34 -13.26 -3.80 -5.50
CA LEU A 34 -13.09 -2.45 -4.95
C LEU A 34 -13.57 -2.43 -3.50
N THR A 35 -12.71 -1.98 -2.60
CA THR A 35 -12.96 -1.91 -1.15
C THR A 35 -12.75 -0.50 -0.59
N ARG A 36 -13.11 -0.29 0.69
CA ARG A 36 -12.84 0.97 1.42
C ARG A 36 -12.17 0.72 2.78
N LYS A 37 -11.40 -0.37 2.88
CA LYS A 37 -10.70 -0.77 4.11
C LYS A 37 -9.75 0.34 4.58
N ARG A 38 -9.81 0.68 5.87
CA ARG A 38 -8.92 1.72 6.44
C ARG A 38 -7.46 1.25 6.38
N TYR A 39 -6.55 2.21 6.19
CA TYR A 39 -5.09 2.04 6.28
C TYR A 39 -4.44 1.11 5.23
N ALA A 40 -5.15 0.74 4.16
CA ALA A 40 -4.62 -0.08 3.07
C ALA A 40 -4.89 0.57 1.71
N LYS A 41 -3.90 0.60 0.81
CA LYS A 41 -4.06 1.01 -0.59
C LYS A 41 -4.69 -0.10 -1.43
N GLY A 42 -4.41 -1.34 -1.06
CA GLY A 42 -4.96 -2.58 -1.58
C GLY A 42 -4.61 -3.72 -0.61
N TYR A 43 -5.07 -4.93 -0.89
CA TYR A 43 -4.60 -6.14 -0.22
C TYR A 43 -4.89 -7.40 -1.06
N PHE A 44 -4.03 -8.39 -0.93
CA PHE A 44 -4.28 -9.77 -1.33
C PHE A 44 -4.88 -10.60 -0.19
N SER A 45 -5.77 -11.54 -0.52
CA SER A 45 -6.24 -12.55 0.42
C SER A 45 -6.44 -13.92 -0.25
N GLY A 46 -5.65 -14.90 0.19
CA GLY A 46 -5.68 -16.27 -0.37
C GLY A 46 -6.87 -17.10 0.12
N GLY A 47 -7.63 -17.68 -0.81
CA GLY A 47 -8.71 -18.63 -0.57
C GLY A 47 -9.87 -18.11 0.26
N MET A 48 -10.19 -16.81 0.15
CA MET A 48 -11.26 -16.17 0.93
C MET A 48 -12.66 -16.42 0.39
N PHE A 49 -12.78 -16.67 -0.90
CA PHE A 49 -14.06 -16.99 -1.53
C PHE A 49 -14.17 -18.48 -1.81
N VAL A 50 -15.39 -18.97 -1.93
CA VAL A 50 -15.68 -20.33 -2.39
C VAL A 50 -16.72 -20.25 -3.50
N SER A 51 -16.40 -20.80 -4.67
CA SER A 51 -17.38 -20.93 -5.76
C SER A 51 -18.55 -21.80 -5.30
N ARG A 52 -19.78 -21.31 -5.47
CA ARG A 52 -20.99 -22.06 -5.09
C ARG A 52 -21.23 -23.29 -5.97
N LEU A 53 -20.72 -23.27 -7.20
CA LEU A 53 -20.90 -24.35 -8.18
C LEU A 53 -19.75 -25.35 -8.14
N GLU A 54 -18.51 -24.85 -8.09
CA GLU A 54 -17.32 -25.71 -8.15
C GLU A 54 -16.77 -26.06 -6.76
N HIS A 55 -17.24 -25.42 -5.69
CA HIS A 55 -16.75 -25.57 -4.32
C HIS A 55 -15.24 -25.35 -4.16
N LYS A 56 -14.60 -24.69 -5.13
CA LYS A 56 -13.18 -24.33 -5.10
C LYS A 56 -12.99 -23.00 -4.39
N LYS A 57 -11.90 -22.91 -3.62
CA LYS A 57 -11.43 -21.66 -3.04
C LYS A 57 -10.92 -20.74 -4.14
N VAL A 58 -11.21 -19.44 -4.02
CA VAL A 58 -10.79 -18.39 -4.94
C VAL A 58 -10.15 -17.27 -4.15
N ASP A 59 -9.04 -16.75 -4.68
CA ASP A 59 -8.30 -15.66 -4.10
C ASP A 59 -8.93 -14.30 -4.38
N GLU A 60 -8.51 -13.29 -3.62
CA GLU A 60 -8.90 -11.90 -3.80
C GLU A 60 -7.68 -10.99 -3.97
N ILE A 61 -7.76 -10.07 -4.93
CA ILE A 61 -6.99 -8.83 -4.92
C ILE A 61 -7.98 -7.67 -4.79
N ALA A 62 -7.90 -6.94 -3.68
CA ALA A 62 -8.75 -5.78 -3.45
C ALA A 62 -7.95 -4.48 -3.66
N LEU A 63 -8.50 -3.55 -4.43
CA LEU A 63 -7.98 -2.18 -4.55
C LEU A 63 -8.86 -1.20 -3.78
N ASN A 64 -8.26 -0.14 -3.25
CA ASN A 64 -8.98 0.84 -2.44
C ASN A 64 -9.06 2.24 -3.10
N PRO A 65 -10.20 2.58 -3.73
CA PRO A 65 -10.45 3.90 -4.32
C PRO A 65 -10.36 5.10 -3.38
N VAL A 66 -10.39 4.90 -2.06
CA VAL A 66 -10.11 5.97 -1.07
C VAL A 66 -8.68 6.47 -1.23
N SER A 67 -7.75 5.59 -1.60
CA SER A 67 -6.33 5.90 -1.74
C SER A 67 -5.94 6.44 -3.11
N PHE A 68 -6.82 6.38 -4.12
CA PHE A 68 -6.48 6.75 -5.51
C PHE A 68 -6.34 8.26 -5.70
N THR A 69 -7.13 9.06 -4.97
CA THR A 69 -7.09 10.52 -5.06
C THR A 69 -5.67 11.06 -4.85
N GLY A 70 -5.17 11.81 -5.85
CA GLY A 70 -3.84 12.42 -5.81
C GLY A 70 -2.68 11.50 -6.21
N ARG A 71 -2.97 10.28 -6.69
CA ARG A 71 -1.99 9.33 -7.23
C ARG A 71 -2.08 9.27 -8.75
N THR A 72 -0.97 8.94 -9.40
CA THR A 72 -0.95 8.70 -10.85
C THR A 72 -1.56 7.35 -11.20
N ASP A 73 -1.91 7.14 -12.48
CA ASP A 73 -2.34 5.82 -12.95
C ASP A 73 -1.27 4.75 -12.66
N LYS A 74 0.02 5.07 -12.86
CA LYS A 74 1.13 4.16 -12.56
C LYS A 74 1.20 3.80 -11.08
N ASP A 75 0.97 4.75 -10.19
CA ASP A 75 0.92 4.45 -8.75
C ASP A 75 -0.21 3.48 -8.41
N ILE A 76 -1.40 3.66 -8.99
CA ILE A 76 -2.57 2.82 -8.75
C ILE A 76 -2.31 1.41 -9.29
N LEU A 77 -1.81 1.29 -10.53
CA LEU A 77 -1.41 0.02 -11.14
C LEU A 77 -0.26 -0.64 -10.38
N GLY A 78 0.63 0.15 -9.76
CA GLY A 78 1.69 -0.36 -8.90
C GLY A 78 1.15 -1.04 -7.65
N THR A 79 0.03 -0.55 -7.10
CA THR A 79 -0.70 -1.28 -6.05
C THR A 79 -1.28 -2.59 -6.54
N LEU A 80 -1.87 -2.64 -7.74
CA LEU A 80 -2.32 -3.90 -8.32
C LEU A 80 -1.17 -4.91 -8.43
N VAL A 81 -0.04 -4.52 -9.03
CA VAL A 81 1.12 -5.40 -9.20
C VAL A 81 1.75 -5.78 -7.86
N HIS A 82 1.78 -4.89 -6.86
CA HIS A 82 2.19 -5.23 -5.49
C HIS A 82 1.37 -6.39 -4.93
N GLU A 83 0.04 -6.32 -5.04
CA GLU A 83 -0.84 -7.41 -4.59
C GLU A 83 -0.70 -8.68 -5.45
N MET A 84 -0.37 -8.55 -6.74
CA MET A 84 -0.03 -9.68 -7.61
C MET A 84 1.24 -10.41 -7.17
N VAL A 85 2.24 -9.71 -6.60
CA VAL A 85 3.41 -10.38 -5.99
C VAL A 85 3.04 -11.13 -4.71
N HIS A 86 2.06 -10.64 -3.94
CA HIS A 86 1.50 -11.43 -2.83
C HIS A 86 0.79 -12.69 -3.32
N LEU A 87 0.00 -12.59 -4.39
CA LEU A 87 -0.60 -13.75 -5.06
C LEU A 87 0.47 -14.74 -5.54
N GLN A 88 1.52 -14.26 -6.22
CA GLN A 88 2.66 -15.08 -6.64
C GLN A 88 3.29 -15.81 -5.46
N GLN A 89 3.54 -15.10 -4.35
CA GLN A 89 4.13 -15.70 -3.16
C GLN A 89 3.23 -16.70 -2.47
N HIS A 90 1.92 -16.49 -2.50
CA HIS A 90 0.96 -17.44 -1.95
C HIS A 90 1.02 -18.80 -2.65
N HIS A 91 1.12 -18.81 -3.98
CA HIS A 91 1.10 -20.05 -4.79
C HIS A 91 2.46 -20.66 -5.04
N PHE A 92 3.50 -19.84 -5.23
CA PHE A 92 4.81 -20.28 -5.71
C PHE A 92 5.95 -19.98 -4.74
N GLY A 93 5.65 -19.31 -3.63
CA GLY A 93 6.63 -18.81 -2.68
C GLY A 93 6.49 -19.38 -1.27
N LYS A 94 7.13 -18.69 -0.34
CA LYS A 94 7.13 -18.99 1.09
C LYS A 94 6.81 -17.71 1.85
N PRO A 95 5.51 -17.37 1.99
CA PRO A 95 5.12 -16.20 2.77
C PRO A 95 5.51 -16.38 4.23
N SER A 96 5.78 -15.27 4.90
CA SER A 96 6.03 -15.27 6.35
C SER A 96 4.72 -15.13 7.13
N ARG A 97 4.81 -14.91 8.45
CA ARG A 97 3.66 -14.57 9.29
C ARG A 97 2.84 -13.41 8.70
N GLY A 98 1.56 -13.34 9.06
CA GLY A 98 0.59 -12.42 8.48
C GLY A 98 1.09 -10.99 8.25
N ASN A 99 0.92 -10.52 7.00
CA ASN A 99 1.28 -9.19 6.50
C ASN A 99 2.78 -8.84 6.53
N TYR A 100 3.69 -9.81 6.75
CA TYR A 100 5.13 -9.55 6.71
C TYR A 100 5.70 -9.74 5.30
N HIS A 101 6.29 -8.68 4.76
CA HIS A 101 7.00 -8.63 3.49
C HIS A 101 8.44 -9.10 3.70
N ASN A 102 8.71 -10.36 3.35
CA ASN A 102 10.04 -10.96 3.52
C ASN A 102 10.95 -10.70 2.31
N ARG A 103 12.19 -11.19 2.39
CA ARG A 103 13.20 -10.98 1.34
C ARG A 103 12.82 -11.59 0.00
N GLN A 104 12.08 -12.70 -0.04
CA GLN A 104 11.63 -13.29 -1.31
C GLN A 104 10.65 -12.36 -2.01
N TRP A 105 9.64 -11.89 -1.29
CA TRP A 105 8.68 -10.92 -1.81
C TRP A 105 9.37 -9.65 -2.29
N ALA A 106 10.31 -9.13 -1.48
CA ALA A 106 11.06 -7.92 -1.80
C ALA A 106 11.91 -8.06 -3.08
N ASN A 107 12.59 -9.19 -3.25
CA ASN A 107 13.40 -9.46 -4.43
C ASN A 107 12.53 -9.57 -5.69
N TRP A 108 11.35 -10.19 -5.60
CA TRP A 108 10.42 -10.25 -6.73
C TRP A 108 9.88 -8.88 -7.11
N MET A 109 9.40 -8.08 -6.15
CA MET A 109 9.01 -6.69 -6.40
C MET A 109 10.10 -5.91 -7.15
N GLU A 110 11.33 -5.95 -6.64
CA GLU A 110 12.46 -5.26 -7.25
C GLU A 110 12.74 -5.75 -8.68
N SER A 111 12.67 -7.07 -8.92
CA SER A 111 12.84 -7.66 -10.26
C SER A 111 11.77 -7.22 -11.26
N LEU A 112 10.57 -6.89 -10.78
CA LEU A 112 9.49 -6.36 -11.60
C LEU A 112 9.60 -4.86 -11.85
N GLY A 113 10.55 -4.16 -11.24
CA GLY A 113 10.68 -2.70 -11.37
C GLY A 113 9.91 -1.90 -10.31
N LEU A 114 9.48 -2.54 -9.22
CA LEU A 114 8.87 -1.88 -8.06
C LEU A 114 9.81 -2.03 -6.86
N MET A 115 10.47 -0.96 -6.41
CA MET A 115 11.39 -1.06 -5.29
C MET A 115 10.63 -1.04 -3.96
N PRO A 116 10.70 -2.10 -3.13
CA PRO A 116 10.15 -2.07 -1.78
C PRO A 116 10.81 -1.01 -0.92
N SER A 117 9.99 -0.28 -0.16
CA SER A 117 10.47 0.71 0.80
C SER A 117 9.42 0.95 1.89
N ASP A 118 9.80 0.81 3.15
CA ASP A 118 8.96 1.15 4.30
C ASP A 118 8.61 2.65 4.38
N THR A 119 9.40 3.50 3.74
CA THR A 119 9.16 4.94 3.62
C THR A 119 8.52 5.34 2.28
N GLY A 120 8.42 4.42 1.33
CA GLY A 120 8.04 4.71 -0.06
C GLY A 120 9.06 5.57 -0.83
N LYS A 121 10.29 5.69 -0.32
CA LYS A 121 11.37 6.49 -0.91
C LYS A 121 12.70 5.71 -0.94
N PRO A 122 13.70 6.14 -1.73
CA PRO A 122 15.05 5.58 -1.67
C PRO A 122 15.62 5.62 -0.25
N GLY A 123 16.38 4.59 0.12
CA GLY A 123 16.98 4.45 1.46
C GLY A 123 16.08 3.79 2.52
N GLY A 124 14.79 3.55 2.24
CA GLY A 124 13.92 2.78 3.12
C GLY A 124 14.28 1.29 3.19
N LYS A 125 13.82 0.61 4.24
CA LYS A 125 13.98 -0.85 4.39
C LYS A 125 13.11 -1.56 3.35
N LYS A 126 13.64 -2.66 2.81
CA LYS A 126 12.96 -3.47 1.78
C LYS A 126 12.03 -4.55 2.35
N THR A 127 12.07 -4.82 3.66
CA THR A 127 11.31 -5.89 4.33
C THR A 127 10.68 -5.41 5.64
N GLY A 128 9.51 -5.93 6.02
CA GLY A 128 8.80 -5.50 7.22
C GLY A 128 7.30 -5.78 7.18
N GLN A 129 6.56 -5.36 8.21
CA GLN A 129 5.09 -5.46 8.21
C GLN A 129 4.45 -4.37 7.33
N PRO A 130 4.42 -3.08 7.73
CA PRO A 130 4.02 -2.05 6.80
C PRO A 130 5.10 -1.91 5.73
N MET A 131 4.71 -2.09 4.48
CA MET A 131 5.59 -1.96 3.34
C MET A 131 4.83 -1.27 2.23
N THR A 132 5.53 -0.43 1.47
CA THR A 132 5.05 0.09 0.21
C THR A 132 6.21 0.01 -0.79
N HIS A 133 6.09 0.71 -1.92
CA HIS A 133 7.11 0.72 -2.94
C HIS A 133 7.20 2.09 -3.59
N TYR A 134 8.29 2.32 -4.32
CA TYR A 134 8.36 3.35 -5.36
C TYR A 134 8.67 2.70 -6.69
N ILE A 135 8.28 3.36 -7.78
CA ILE A 135 8.51 2.87 -9.14
C ILE A 135 9.98 3.10 -9.50
N ILE A 136 10.64 2.06 -10.03
CA ILE A 136 11.97 2.18 -10.61
C ILE A 136 11.79 2.75 -12.02
N GLU A 137 12.21 3.99 -12.23
CA GLU A 137 12.12 4.67 -13.52
C GLU A 137 12.81 3.85 -14.63
N GLY A 138 12.11 3.68 -15.74
CA GLY A 138 12.56 2.85 -16.85
C GLY A 138 12.60 1.36 -16.56
N GLY A 139 12.16 0.89 -15.38
CA GLY A 139 12.06 -0.52 -15.00
C GLY A 139 10.97 -1.30 -15.75
N SER A 140 10.90 -2.62 -15.55
CA SER A 140 9.94 -3.48 -16.27
C SER A 140 8.49 -3.08 -16.06
N PHE A 141 8.09 -2.80 -14.83
CA PHE A 141 6.76 -2.31 -14.48
C PHE A 141 6.48 -0.94 -15.11
N ASP A 142 7.44 -0.02 -15.05
CA ASP A 142 7.28 1.34 -15.56
C ASP A 142 7.03 1.34 -17.08
N ARG A 143 7.84 0.58 -17.83
CA ARG A 143 7.66 0.38 -19.27
C ARG A 143 6.37 -0.37 -19.61
N ALA A 144 5.97 -1.34 -18.78
CA ALA A 144 4.70 -2.04 -18.96
C ALA A 144 3.52 -1.07 -18.78
N CYS A 145 3.60 -0.15 -17.82
CA CYS A 145 2.60 0.91 -17.68
C CYS A 145 2.59 1.84 -18.88
N ASP A 146 3.73 2.24 -19.43
CA ASP A 146 3.77 3.09 -20.63
C ASP A 146 3.06 2.43 -21.82
N VAL A 147 3.23 1.12 -21.99
CA VAL A 147 2.51 0.34 -23.02
C VAL A 147 1.02 0.25 -22.70
N TRP A 148 0.67 -0.07 -21.45
CA TRP A 148 -0.73 -0.12 -21.02
C TRP A 148 -1.40 1.21 -21.36
N LEU A 149 -0.91 2.32 -20.79
CA LEU A 149 -1.51 3.66 -20.83
C LEU A 149 -1.66 4.30 -22.22
N GLN A 150 -1.12 3.69 -23.27
CA GLN A 150 -1.40 4.06 -24.66
C GLN A 150 -2.78 3.60 -25.14
N GLY A 151 -3.40 2.62 -24.47
CA GLY A 151 -4.72 2.12 -24.81
C GLY A 151 -5.85 3.12 -24.52
N GLU A 152 -6.89 3.08 -25.34
CA GLU A 152 -8.12 3.84 -25.10
C GLU A 152 -9.00 3.10 -24.06
N ASP A 153 -9.64 3.85 -23.17
CA ASP A 153 -10.62 3.35 -22.18
C ASP A 153 -10.14 2.31 -21.14
N ILE A 154 -8.83 2.23 -20.90
CA ILE A 154 -8.20 1.26 -19.98
C ILE A 154 -7.99 1.78 -18.54
N ARG A 155 -8.26 3.06 -18.28
CA ARG A 155 -8.01 3.66 -16.97
C ARG A 155 -9.05 3.19 -15.96
N ILE A 156 -8.57 2.84 -14.76
CA ILE A 156 -9.41 2.53 -13.60
C ILE A 156 -10.15 3.82 -13.22
N GLY A 157 -11.47 3.81 -13.31
CA GLY A 157 -12.26 5.03 -13.51
C GLY A 157 -12.80 5.68 -12.25
N PHE A 158 -12.88 4.96 -11.13
CA PHE A 158 -13.61 5.43 -9.94
C PHE A 158 -12.71 5.73 -8.75
N ASN A 159 -12.83 6.95 -8.23
CA ASN A 159 -12.32 7.36 -6.91
C ASN A 159 -13.42 7.24 -5.85
N SER A 160 -13.03 7.13 -4.58
CA SER A 160 -13.98 7.33 -3.48
C SER A 160 -14.12 8.82 -3.13
N LEU A 161 -15.36 9.28 -2.93
CA LEU A 161 -15.63 10.63 -2.40
C LEU A 161 -15.05 10.84 -0.98
N ARG A 162 -14.86 9.76 -0.24
CA ARG A 162 -14.05 9.77 0.98
C ARG A 162 -12.59 9.69 0.52
N ALA A 163 -12.01 10.79 0.07
CA ALA A 163 -10.57 10.84 -0.14
C ALA A 163 -9.90 10.41 1.16
N SER A 164 -8.82 9.62 1.07
CA SER A 164 -7.90 9.54 2.19
C SER A 164 -7.44 10.96 2.45
N VAL A 165 -7.99 11.60 3.48
CA VAL A 165 -7.30 12.71 4.11
C VAL A 165 -5.97 12.08 4.48
N SER A 166 -4.92 12.41 3.72
CA SER A 166 -3.57 12.19 4.20
C SER A 166 -3.56 12.98 5.49
N THR A 167 -3.79 12.30 6.61
CA THR A 167 -3.35 12.82 7.88
C THR A 167 -1.87 12.96 7.64
N LYS A 168 -1.40 14.18 7.35
CA LYS A 168 0.00 14.53 7.53
C LYS A 168 0.31 13.92 8.87
N SER A 169 1.12 12.87 8.88
CA SER A 169 1.72 12.44 10.13
C SER A 169 2.48 13.68 10.55
N ASN A 170 1.95 14.41 11.53
CA ASN A 170 2.75 15.34 12.28
C ASN A 170 3.74 14.47 13.06
N SER A 171 4.71 13.91 12.36
CA SER A 171 5.99 13.50 12.91
C SER A 171 6.82 14.78 13.11
N GLY A 172 6.22 15.79 13.74
CA GLY A 172 7.01 16.74 14.50
C GLY A 172 7.60 15.91 15.62
N SER A 173 8.91 15.77 15.63
CA SER A 173 9.68 15.12 16.69
C SER A 173 9.07 15.51 18.04
N LYS A 174 8.58 14.51 18.79
CA LYS A 174 8.10 14.81 20.13
C LYS A 174 9.29 15.30 20.95
N ILE A 175 9.20 16.51 21.48
CA ILE A 175 10.23 17.10 22.35
C ILE A 175 9.90 16.75 23.79
N LYS A 176 10.94 16.48 24.57
CA LYS A 176 10.84 16.20 26.00
C LYS A 176 10.70 17.52 26.76
N TYR A 177 9.70 17.57 27.62
CA TYR A 177 9.49 18.61 28.61
C TYR A 177 9.69 18.02 30.00
N SER A 178 10.38 18.74 30.87
CA SER A 178 10.67 18.33 32.24
C SER A 178 10.13 19.36 33.22
N CYS A 179 9.46 18.89 34.28
CA CYS A 179 9.07 19.79 35.37
C CYS A 179 10.32 20.21 36.17
N PRO A 180 10.56 21.51 36.41
CA PRO A 180 11.76 21.95 37.12
C PRO A 180 11.78 21.54 38.60
N GLN A 181 10.62 21.23 39.19
CA GLN A 181 10.50 20.90 40.61
C GLN A 181 10.54 19.39 40.90
N CYS A 182 9.80 18.58 40.15
CA CYS A 182 9.68 17.13 40.41
C CYS A 182 10.33 16.26 39.33
N HIS A 183 10.92 16.87 38.30
CA HIS A 183 11.63 16.20 37.20
C HIS A 183 10.79 15.18 36.42
N GLN A 184 9.46 15.25 36.52
CA GLN A 184 8.58 14.46 35.66
C GLN A 184 8.74 14.88 34.20
N ASN A 185 8.68 13.89 33.33
CA ASN A 185 8.90 14.06 31.89
C ASN A 185 7.61 13.87 31.11
N CYS A 186 7.39 14.71 30.11
CA CYS A 186 6.30 14.61 29.14
C CYS A 186 6.87 14.79 27.72
N TRP A 187 6.28 14.11 26.73
CA TRP A 187 6.67 14.23 25.32
C TRP A 187 5.52 14.82 24.52
N ALA A 188 5.71 16.02 24.00
CA ALA A 188 4.71 16.74 23.23
C ALA A 188 5.29 17.32 21.95
N LYS A 189 4.44 17.92 21.12
CA LYS A 189 4.89 18.68 19.94
C LYS A 189 5.79 19.86 20.38
N PRO A 190 6.67 20.37 19.51
CA PRO A 190 7.36 21.64 19.75
C PRO A 190 6.36 22.75 20.11
N ASP A 191 6.78 23.70 20.94
CA ASP A 191 5.98 24.83 21.43
C ASP A 191 4.75 24.44 22.27
N ALA A 192 4.72 23.22 22.84
CA ALA A 192 3.65 22.82 23.72
C ALA A 192 3.78 23.51 25.10
N VAL A 193 2.76 24.28 25.49
CA VAL A 193 2.67 24.86 26.83
C VAL A 193 2.07 23.81 27.77
N LEU A 194 2.88 23.26 28.66
CA LEU A 194 2.50 22.19 29.58
C LEU A 194 2.66 22.63 31.04
N LYS A 195 1.74 22.17 31.90
CA LYS A 195 1.84 22.29 33.36
C LYS A 195 1.94 20.91 34.00
N CYS A 196 2.77 20.80 35.03
CA CYS A 196 2.86 19.60 35.85
C CYS A 196 1.62 19.50 36.74
N GLY A 197 0.85 18.41 36.64
CA GLY A 197 -0.33 18.20 37.48
C GLY A 197 -0.06 17.98 38.98
N ILE A 198 1.21 17.80 39.37
CA ILE A 198 1.60 17.66 40.79
C ILE A 198 2.09 18.98 41.37
N CYS A 199 2.95 19.69 40.63
CA CYS A 199 3.60 20.91 41.12
C CYS A 199 2.90 22.21 40.66
N ASP A 200 1.96 22.10 39.71
CA ASP A 200 1.29 23.19 39.00
C ASP A 200 2.24 24.21 38.31
N GLN A 201 3.51 23.81 38.16
CA GLN A 201 4.55 24.58 37.47
C GLN A 201 4.53 24.32 35.96
N ASN A 202 4.94 25.32 35.18
CA ASN A 202 5.19 25.14 33.76
C ASN A 202 6.36 24.15 33.57
N MET A 203 6.23 23.25 32.59
CA MET A 203 7.30 22.33 32.23
C MET A 203 8.23 22.98 31.21
N GLU A 204 9.52 22.73 31.33
CA GLU A 204 10.57 23.32 30.51
C GLU A 204 11.01 22.35 29.42
N GLU A 205 11.26 22.87 28.21
CA GLU A 205 11.74 22.08 27.09
C GLU A 205 13.23 21.75 27.25
N GLU A 206 13.60 20.48 27.12
CA GLU A 206 15.01 20.08 27.08
C GLU A 206 15.56 20.33 25.67
N GLN A 207 16.26 21.46 25.49
CA GLN A 207 16.95 21.77 24.24
C GLN A 207 18.07 20.75 24.01
N ALA A 208 18.08 20.15 22.82
CA ALA A 208 19.11 19.19 22.39
C ALA A 208 20.46 19.87 22.14
#